data_AF-A0A1F8A3G1-F1
#
_entry.id   AF-A0A1F8A3G1-F1
#
_cell.length_a   1.000
_cell.length_b   1.000
_cell.length_c   1.000
_cell.angle_alpha   90.00
_cell.angle_beta   90.00
_cell.angle_gamma   90.00
#
_symmetry.space_group_name_H-M   'P 1'
#
loop_
_entity.id
_entity.type
_entity.pdbx_description
1 polymer ?
#
loop_
_entity_poly.entity_id
_entity_poly.type
_entity_poly.pdbx_seq_one_letter_code
_entity_poly.pdbx_strand_id
1 'polypeptide(L)'
;MGNEPSTLVDEDTPPSALEARTLEAVAKYIKAKDDCQIVVMVGAGISTSAGIPDFRSPETGIYANLAHLDLTDPEDVFDISFFRENPRPFYALARELAPGRYRPTIAHSFVKLLYDKGLLMKHFTQNIDCLERLAGVPGEMIVEAHGSFANQHCIDCKAEYPEQLMKRSINEGEVPRCSQCNGLVKPDIVFFGEALPEEFFLNRTLPEQADLCIVMGTSLSVQPFASLPAFCRDGAPRVLINMERVGGMGSRPDDVLLLGDCDAGVRKFARALGWEQELELLWESTNPGKEARNTEVTPSQTRDERLRDEIERLTKEVDRTLGISDAYQQRVRQNLDQHSNGLEKKALTEERRRSYEGLAHVFPHLAREKKKPSAI
;
A
#
# COMPACT_ATOMS: atom_id res chain seq x y z
N MET A 1 15.23 16.89 -14.63
CA MET A 1 16.59 16.54 -15.07
C MET A 1 17.09 15.41 -14.17
N GLY A 2 17.45 14.25 -14.71
CA GLY A 2 17.92 13.13 -13.89
C GLY A 2 17.64 11.71 -14.40
N ASN A 3 17.27 11.53 -15.67
CA ASN A 3 17.09 10.20 -16.28
C ASN A 3 18.03 10.01 -17.47
N GLU A 4 19.26 10.53 -17.36
CA GLU A 4 20.30 10.18 -18.33
C GLU A 4 20.64 8.70 -18.13
N PRO A 5 20.64 7.88 -19.20
CA PRO A 5 20.99 6.48 -19.09
C PRO A 5 22.44 6.40 -18.64
N SER A 6 22.64 6.07 -17.37
CA SER A 6 23.97 5.80 -16.84
C SER A 6 24.54 4.65 -17.66
N THR A 7 25.66 4.89 -18.35
CA THR A 7 26.34 3.89 -19.16
C THR A 7 26.83 2.77 -18.27
N LEU A 8 26.69 1.53 -18.72
CA LEU A 8 27.32 0.40 -18.04
C LEU A 8 28.83 0.62 -18.01
N VAL A 9 29.45 0.21 -16.90
CA VAL A 9 30.90 0.11 -16.86
C VAL A 9 31.34 -0.91 -17.91
N ASP A 10 32.44 -0.63 -18.60
CA ASP A 10 33.03 -1.57 -19.55
C ASP A 10 33.35 -2.89 -18.83
N GLU A 11 32.99 -4.02 -19.45
CA GLU A 11 33.20 -5.35 -18.88
C GLU A 11 34.69 -5.61 -18.56
N ASP A 12 35.59 -5.05 -19.38
CA ASP A 12 37.05 -5.16 -19.23
C ASP A 12 37.62 -4.25 -18.13
N THR A 13 36.83 -3.30 -17.60
CA THR A 13 37.26 -2.53 -16.44
C THR A 13 37.34 -3.46 -15.23
N PRO A 14 38.47 -3.61 -14.53
CA PRO A 14 38.54 -4.46 -13.35
C PRO A 14 37.80 -3.81 -12.15
N PRO A 15 37.14 -4.58 -11.28
CA PRO A 15 36.65 -4.06 -10.00
C PRO A 15 37.80 -3.56 -9.13
N SER A 16 37.53 -2.60 -8.25
CA SER A 16 38.56 -1.98 -7.40
C SER A 16 38.63 -2.58 -6.00
N ALA A 17 37.51 -3.04 -5.46
CA ALA A 17 37.37 -3.61 -4.12
C ALA A 17 37.05 -5.10 -4.15
N LEU A 18 36.30 -5.57 -5.16
CA LEU A 18 35.96 -6.98 -5.34
C LEU A 18 37.02 -7.72 -6.18
N GLU A 19 37.17 -9.03 -5.96
CA GLU A 19 37.99 -9.88 -6.85
C GLU A 19 37.33 -10.13 -8.22
N ALA A 20 36.00 -10.04 -8.29
CA ALA A 20 35.18 -10.22 -9.48
C ALA A 20 33.77 -9.63 -9.25
N ARG A 21 33.00 -9.40 -10.32
CA ARG A 21 31.60 -8.94 -10.22
C ARG A 21 30.63 -10.11 -9.96
N THR A 22 30.85 -10.85 -8.88
CA THR A 22 30.05 -12.03 -8.52
C THR A 22 29.60 -11.99 -7.06
N LEU A 23 28.56 -12.75 -6.74
CA LEU A 23 28.10 -12.88 -5.35
C LEU A 23 29.17 -13.53 -4.46
N GLU A 24 29.96 -14.45 -4.99
CA GLU A 24 31.04 -15.11 -4.27
C GLU A 24 32.12 -14.10 -3.87
N ALA A 25 32.45 -13.16 -4.76
CA ALA A 25 33.38 -12.07 -4.47
C ALA A 25 32.82 -11.13 -3.40
N VAL A 26 31.53 -10.77 -3.48
CA VAL A 26 30.87 -9.96 -2.44
C VAL A 26 30.83 -10.70 -1.09
N ALA A 27 30.52 -12.00 -1.10
CA ALA A 27 30.50 -12.81 0.11
C ALA A 27 31.90 -12.91 0.76
N LYS A 28 32.96 -13.05 -0.05
CA LYS A 28 34.34 -12.98 0.44
C LYS A 28 34.67 -11.60 1.00
N TYR A 29 34.25 -10.53 0.33
CA TYR A 29 34.44 -9.15 0.80
C TYR A 29 33.80 -8.91 2.18
N ILE A 30 32.55 -9.36 2.36
CA ILE A 30 31.85 -9.27 3.66
C ILE A 30 32.62 -10.05 4.73
N LYS A 31 33.03 -11.30 4.43
CA LYS A 31 33.73 -12.18 5.39
C LYS A 31 35.14 -11.72 5.75
N ALA A 32 35.78 -10.93 4.90
CA ALA A 32 37.13 -10.42 5.13
C ALA A 32 37.17 -9.15 6.01
N LYS A 33 36.01 -8.55 6.29
CA LYS A 33 35.88 -7.35 7.13
C LYS A 33 35.40 -7.75 8.53
N ASP A 34 36.10 -7.26 9.55
CA ASP A 34 35.75 -7.53 10.95
C ASP A 34 34.45 -6.85 11.40
N ASP A 35 34.13 -5.67 10.85
CA ASP A 35 32.92 -4.90 11.16
C ASP A 35 32.28 -4.37 9.86
N CYS A 36 31.77 -5.29 9.04
CA CYS A 36 31.17 -4.92 7.76
C CYS A 36 29.76 -4.32 7.97
N GLN A 37 29.60 -3.08 7.55
CA GLN A 37 28.35 -2.34 7.69
C GLN A 37 27.58 -2.25 6.37
N ILE A 38 26.35 -2.78 6.36
CA ILE A 38 25.54 -2.94 5.15
C ILE A 38 24.29 -2.07 5.22
N VAL A 39 24.08 -1.22 4.21
CA VAL A 39 22.79 -0.56 3.99
C VAL A 39 21.97 -1.33 2.98
N VAL A 40 20.68 -1.47 3.25
CA VAL A 40 19.75 -2.17 2.36
C VAL A 40 18.67 -1.20 1.91
N MET A 41 18.35 -1.18 0.63
CA MET A 41 17.35 -0.31 0.02
C MET A 41 16.36 -1.15 -0.78
N VAL A 42 15.06 -1.07 -0.45
CA VAL A 42 14.05 -1.94 -1.06
C VAL A 42 12.80 -1.20 -1.51
N GLY A 43 12.08 -1.83 -2.43
CA GLY A 43 10.74 -1.41 -2.85
C GLY A 43 9.81 -2.59 -3.08
N ALA A 44 8.70 -2.35 -3.77
CA ALA A 44 7.57 -3.29 -3.82
C ALA A 44 7.91 -4.67 -4.39
N GLY A 45 8.96 -4.76 -5.21
CA GLY A 45 9.42 -6.01 -5.82
C GLY A 45 9.85 -7.08 -4.81
N ILE A 46 10.23 -6.72 -3.58
CA ILE A 46 10.53 -7.72 -2.53
C ILE A 46 9.28 -8.35 -1.91
N SER A 47 8.10 -7.74 -2.11
CA SER A 47 6.81 -8.14 -1.51
C SER A 47 5.89 -8.86 -2.50
N THR A 48 6.23 -8.90 -3.78
CA THR A 48 5.38 -9.52 -4.81
C THR A 48 5.15 -11.02 -4.58
N SER A 49 6.16 -11.75 -4.12
CA SER A 49 6.05 -13.18 -3.79
C SER A 49 5.22 -13.46 -2.53
N ALA A 50 4.96 -12.44 -1.69
CA ALA A 50 4.00 -12.56 -0.59
C ALA A 50 2.54 -12.54 -1.08
N GLY A 51 2.30 -12.23 -2.36
CA GLY A 51 0.97 -12.00 -2.92
C GLY A 51 0.46 -10.57 -2.72
N ILE A 52 1.33 -9.65 -2.29
CA ILE A 52 1.03 -8.22 -2.30
C ILE A 52 1.21 -7.75 -3.75
N PRO A 53 0.14 -7.29 -4.41
CA PRO A 53 0.29 -6.71 -5.75
C PRO A 53 1.18 -5.47 -5.65
N ASP A 54 2.09 -5.30 -6.61
CA ASP A 54 2.80 -4.04 -6.72
C ASP A 54 1.81 -2.93 -7.15
N PHE A 55 2.29 -1.69 -7.26
CA PHE A 55 1.41 -0.60 -7.67
C PHE A 55 1.12 -0.62 -9.18
N ARG A 56 2.12 -0.99 -10.00
CA ARG A 56 2.20 -0.59 -11.42
C ARG A 56 2.04 -1.73 -12.43
N SER A 57 2.00 -2.99 -11.99
CA SER A 57 1.89 -4.14 -12.89
C SER A 57 0.58 -4.06 -13.68
N PRO A 58 0.61 -4.17 -15.03
CA PRO A 58 -0.56 -3.90 -15.89
C PRO A 58 -1.81 -4.72 -15.61
N GLU A 59 -1.68 -5.93 -15.05
CA GLU A 59 -2.82 -6.84 -14.80
C GLU A 59 -3.06 -7.13 -13.33
N THR A 60 -2.00 -7.16 -12.52
CA THR A 60 -2.08 -7.55 -11.10
C THR A 60 -1.90 -6.37 -10.16
N GLY A 61 -1.42 -5.22 -10.65
CA GLY A 61 -1.09 -4.07 -9.82
C GLY A 61 -2.33 -3.42 -9.19
N ILE A 62 -2.13 -2.77 -8.04
CA ILE A 62 -3.19 -2.05 -7.32
C ILE A 62 -3.92 -1.09 -8.26
N TYR A 63 -3.20 -0.34 -9.09
CA TYR A 63 -3.79 0.63 -10.02
C TYR A 63 -4.73 0.02 -11.07
N ALA A 64 -4.42 -1.19 -11.58
CA ALA A 64 -5.29 -1.90 -12.51
C ALA A 64 -6.61 -2.30 -11.83
N ASN A 65 -6.54 -2.69 -10.55
CA ASN A 65 -7.71 -3.07 -9.76
C ASN A 65 -8.57 -1.87 -9.34
N LEU A 66 -8.05 -0.63 -9.37
CA LEU A 66 -8.79 0.59 -9.03
C LEU A 66 -9.62 1.16 -10.18
N ALA A 67 -9.62 0.56 -11.37
CA ALA A 67 -10.39 1.03 -12.53
C ALA A 67 -11.89 1.20 -12.23
N HIS A 68 -12.44 0.48 -11.25
CA HIS A 68 -13.84 0.59 -10.81
C HIS A 68 -14.15 1.84 -9.98
N LEU A 69 -13.14 2.60 -9.54
CA LEU A 69 -13.29 3.83 -8.75
C LEU A 69 -13.42 5.10 -9.62
N ASP A 70 -13.39 4.96 -10.95
CA ASP A 70 -13.57 6.04 -11.94
C ASP A 70 -12.59 7.22 -11.73
N LEU A 71 -11.35 6.89 -11.35
CA LEU A 71 -10.26 7.86 -11.20
C LEU A 71 -9.70 8.21 -12.58
N THR A 72 -9.33 9.49 -12.78
CA THR A 72 -8.68 9.93 -14.03
C THR A 72 -7.29 9.32 -14.13
N ASP A 73 -6.52 9.38 -13.04
CA ASP A 73 -5.26 8.68 -12.88
C ASP A 73 -5.31 7.80 -11.61
N PRO A 74 -5.00 6.49 -11.68
CA PRO A 74 -5.01 5.62 -10.50
C PRO A 74 -4.07 6.06 -9.37
N GLU A 75 -3.01 6.82 -9.69
CA GLU A 75 -2.07 7.38 -8.72
C GLU A 75 -2.73 8.44 -7.81
N ASP A 76 -3.84 9.05 -8.25
CA ASP A 76 -4.56 10.09 -7.50
C ASP A 76 -5.08 9.58 -6.14
N VAL A 77 -5.30 8.28 -5.99
CA VAL A 77 -5.72 7.68 -4.70
C VAL A 77 -4.70 7.94 -3.59
N PHE A 78 -3.43 8.16 -3.96
CA PHE A 78 -2.33 8.50 -3.07
C PHE A 78 -1.89 9.96 -3.25
N ASP A 79 -2.66 10.85 -3.87
CA ASP A 79 -2.37 12.30 -3.92
C ASP A 79 -3.05 13.04 -2.76
N ILE A 80 -2.30 13.90 -2.06
CA ILE A 80 -2.82 14.59 -0.88
C ILE A 80 -3.90 15.63 -1.20
N SER A 81 -3.85 16.24 -2.38
CA SER A 81 -4.86 17.20 -2.84
C SER A 81 -6.14 16.46 -3.18
N PHE A 82 -6.04 15.35 -3.93
CA PHE A 82 -7.18 14.48 -4.20
C PHE A 82 -7.79 13.94 -2.90
N PHE A 83 -6.97 13.48 -1.95
CA PHE A 83 -7.45 12.98 -0.66
C PHE A 83 -8.25 14.03 0.14
N ARG A 84 -7.85 15.31 0.07
CA ARG A 84 -8.59 16.41 0.69
C ARG A 84 -9.96 16.63 0.06
N GLU A 85 -10.07 16.46 -1.25
CA GLU A 85 -11.31 16.61 -2.00
C GLU A 85 -12.23 15.39 -1.87
N ASN A 86 -11.69 14.19 -2.04
CA ASN A 86 -12.40 12.92 -2.01
C ASN A 86 -11.57 11.82 -1.34
N PRO A 87 -11.66 11.65 -0.01
CA PRO A 87 -10.89 10.65 0.72
C PRO A 87 -11.42 9.22 0.60
N ARG A 88 -12.65 9.02 0.07
CA ARG A 88 -13.33 7.71 0.10
C ARG A 88 -12.62 6.62 -0.70
N PRO A 89 -12.07 6.87 -1.91
CA PRO A 89 -11.29 5.89 -2.66
C PRO A 89 -10.14 5.29 -1.85
N PHE A 90 -9.39 6.13 -1.13
CA PHE A 90 -8.31 5.66 -0.28
C PHE A 90 -8.80 4.72 0.82
N TYR A 91 -9.88 5.05 1.55
CA TYR A 91 -10.37 4.16 2.61
C TYR A 91 -11.02 2.87 2.10
N ALA A 92 -11.60 2.90 0.89
CA ALA A 92 -12.06 1.69 0.24
C ALA A 92 -10.89 0.72 -0.02
N LEU A 93 -9.73 1.26 -0.45
CA LEU A 93 -8.51 0.51 -0.70
C LEU A 93 -7.74 0.15 0.59
N ALA A 94 -7.73 1.02 1.60
CA ALA A 94 -6.95 0.85 2.84
C ALA A 94 -7.30 -0.45 3.58
N ARG A 95 -8.54 -0.95 3.42
CA ARG A 95 -8.98 -2.23 3.95
C ARG A 95 -8.26 -3.42 3.32
N GLU A 96 -7.86 -3.30 2.06
CA GLU A 96 -7.11 -4.34 1.33
C GLU A 96 -5.62 -4.26 1.64
N LEU A 97 -5.10 -3.05 1.85
CA LEU A 97 -3.71 -2.78 2.18
C LEU A 97 -3.35 -2.98 3.67
N ALA A 98 -4.35 -3.13 4.54
CA ALA A 98 -4.14 -3.25 5.97
C ALA A 98 -3.19 -4.43 6.32
N PRO A 99 -2.19 -4.22 7.21
CA PRO A 99 -1.22 -5.26 7.58
C PRO A 99 -1.87 -6.53 8.18
N GLY A 100 -1.16 -7.65 8.07
CA GLY A 100 -1.51 -8.91 8.76
C GLY A 100 -2.13 -10.00 7.88
N ARG A 101 -2.36 -9.75 6.59
CA ARG A 101 -2.80 -10.78 5.63
C ARG A 101 -1.64 -11.54 4.98
N TYR A 102 -0.49 -10.89 4.90
CA TYR A 102 0.65 -11.35 4.13
C TYR A 102 1.79 -11.77 5.06
N ARG A 103 2.53 -12.79 4.62
CA ARG A 103 3.71 -13.28 5.32
C ARG A 103 4.96 -12.63 4.69
N PRO A 104 5.99 -12.28 5.48
CA PRO A 104 7.26 -11.84 4.94
C PRO A 104 7.86 -12.83 3.94
N THR A 105 8.56 -12.29 2.94
CA THR A 105 9.24 -13.08 1.91
C THR A 105 10.65 -13.51 2.35
N ILE A 106 11.35 -14.24 1.49
CA ILE A 106 12.75 -14.61 1.72
C ILE A 106 13.62 -13.35 1.77
N ALA A 107 13.37 -12.37 0.91
CA ALA A 107 14.08 -11.10 0.93
C ALA A 107 13.96 -10.38 2.29
N HIS A 108 12.76 -10.32 2.87
CA HIS A 108 12.56 -9.73 4.21
C HIS A 108 13.32 -10.50 5.30
N SER A 109 13.27 -11.84 5.23
CA SER A 109 13.98 -12.72 6.18
C SER A 109 15.50 -12.57 6.06
N PHE A 110 16.01 -12.29 4.86
CA PHE A 110 17.42 -12.01 4.64
C PHE A 110 17.86 -10.70 5.30
N VAL A 111 17.04 -9.64 5.24
CA VAL A 111 17.30 -8.39 5.97
C VAL A 111 17.36 -8.65 7.48
N LYS A 112 16.43 -9.44 8.02
CA LYS A 112 16.48 -9.87 9.42
C LYS A 112 17.75 -10.66 9.73
N LEU A 113 18.18 -11.54 8.84
CA LEU A 113 19.40 -12.32 9.03
C LEU A 113 20.67 -11.45 9.03
N LEU A 114 20.70 -10.39 8.21
CA LEU A 114 21.78 -9.39 8.25
C LEU A 114 21.82 -8.68 9.61
N TYR A 115 20.66 -8.33 10.17
CA TYR A 115 20.57 -7.77 11.51
C TYR A 115 21.07 -8.75 12.58
N ASP A 116 20.62 -10.01 12.55
CA ASP A 116 21.02 -11.03 13.54
C ASP A 116 22.51 -11.33 13.53
N LYS A 117 23.17 -11.10 12.38
CA LYS A 117 24.62 -11.25 12.22
C LYS A 117 25.41 -9.98 12.53
N GLY A 118 24.73 -8.90 12.94
CA GLY A 118 25.37 -7.62 13.26
C GLY A 118 25.88 -6.83 12.05
N LEU A 119 25.39 -7.14 10.85
CA LEU A 119 25.87 -6.54 9.59
C LEU A 119 24.97 -5.43 9.06
N LEU A 120 23.70 -5.39 9.49
CA LEU A 120 22.75 -4.38 9.03
C LEU A 120 23.03 -3.04 9.72
N MET A 121 23.46 -2.04 8.94
CA MET A 121 23.60 -0.65 9.41
C MET A 121 22.24 0.06 9.43
N LYS A 122 21.50 0.00 8.32
CA LYS A 122 20.16 0.58 8.19
C LYS A 122 19.42 -0.03 7.01
N HIS A 123 18.11 -0.18 7.14
CA HIS A 123 17.21 -0.68 6.11
C HIS A 123 16.26 0.43 5.65
N PHE A 124 16.40 0.89 4.42
CA PHE A 124 15.51 1.86 3.79
C PHE A 124 14.47 1.13 2.96
N THR A 125 13.19 1.34 3.24
CA THR A 125 12.09 0.74 2.50
C THR A 125 11.17 1.81 1.90
N GLN A 126 10.75 1.59 0.66
CA GLN A 126 9.67 2.34 0.01
C GLN A 126 8.29 1.72 0.29
N ASN A 127 8.26 0.53 0.89
CA ASN A 127 7.05 -0.22 1.15
C ASN A 127 6.35 0.30 2.39
N ILE A 128 5.03 0.11 2.41
CA ILE A 128 4.14 0.50 3.51
C ILE A 128 3.48 -0.73 4.16
N ASP A 129 3.81 -1.93 3.69
CA ASP A 129 3.17 -3.21 4.05
C ASP A 129 3.58 -3.75 5.43
N CYS A 130 4.62 -3.17 6.04
CA CYS A 130 5.18 -3.53 7.35
C CYS A 130 5.76 -4.96 7.42
N LEU A 131 6.04 -5.61 6.29
CA LEU A 131 6.57 -6.97 6.26
C LEU A 131 7.98 -7.08 6.86
N GLU A 132 8.76 -5.99 6.85
CA GLU A 132 10.06 -5.88 7.50
C GLU A 132 9.96 -6.07 9.01
N ARG A 133 8.97 -5.42 9.63
CA ARG A 133 8.67 -5.53 11.07
C ARG A 133 8.15 -6.93 11.41
N LEU A 134 7.29 -7.50 10.55
CA LEU A 134 6.79 -8.86 10.71
C LEU A 134 7.90 -9.92 10.54
N ALA A 135 8.94 -9.64 9.75
CA ALA A 135 10.16 -10.46 9.70
C ALA A 135 11.02 -10.33 10.98
N GLY A 136 10.68 -9.39 11.86
CA GLY A 136 11.35 -9.15 13.13
C GLY A 136 12.50 -8.14 13.06
N VAL A 137 12.64 -7.38 11.97
CA VAL A 137 13.64 -6.30 11.91
C VAL A 137 13.21 -5.21 12.91
N PRO A 138 14.09 -4.80 13.85
CA PRO A 138 13.73 -3.79 14.83
C PRO A 138 13.42 -2.43 14.18
N GLY A 139 12.46 -1.71 14.74
CA GLY A 139 11.98 -0.46 14.18
C GLY A 139 13.06 0.60 14.01
N GLU A 140 14.00 0.68 14.94
CA GLU A 140 15.14 1.60 14.90
C GLU A 140 16.13 1.32 13.76
N MET A 141 16.07 0.14 13.15
CA MET A 141 16.88 -0.20 11.98
C MET A 141 16.20 0.17 10.67
N ILE A 142 14.89 0.46 10.68
CA ILE A 142 14.07 0.67 9.49
C ILE A 142 13.86 2.17 9.27
N VAL A 143 14.08 2.63 8.05
CA VAL A 143 13.58 3.92 7.55
C VAL A 143 12.43 3.61 6.59
N GLU A 144 11.21 3.83 7.06
CA GLU A 144 10.00 3.75 6.24
C GLU A 144 9.87 5.03 5.42
N ALA A 145 10.55 5.10 4.27
CA ALA A 145 10.69 6.32 3.49
C ALA A 145 9.35 6.87 2.99
N HIS A 146 8.39 5.98 2.71
CA HIS A 146 7.02 6.37 2.38
C HIS A 146 6.05 6.15 3.54
N GLY A 147 6.58 6.07 4.76
CA GLY A 147 5.81 5.86 5.96
C GLY A 147 5.17 4.46 6.04
N SER A 148 4.17 4.29 6.90
CA SER A 148 3.55 2.98 7.14
C SER A 148 2.14 3.09 7.74
N PHE A 149 1.46 1.94 7.82
CA PHE A 149 0.19 1.81 8.55
C PHE A 149 0.36 1.69 10.07
N ALA A 150 1.57 1.82 10.61
CA ALA A 150 1.83 1.63 12.03
C ALA A 150 1.20 2.73 12.91
N ASN A 151 1.16 3.97 12.39
CA ASN A 151 0.66 5.14 13.09
C ASN A 151 -0.30 5.93 12.18
N GLN A 152 -1.06 6.86 12.78
CA GLN A 152 -2.00 7.70 12.04
C GLN A 152 -2.17 9.07 12.69
N HIS A 153 -2.24 10.11 11.86
CA HIS A 153 -2.36 11.49 12.32
C HIS A 153 -3.36 12.29 11.49
N CYS A 154 -3.90 13.35 12.11
CA CYS A 154 -4.64 14.37 11.39
C CYS A 154 -3.74 15.07 10.36
N ILE A 155 -4.21 15.21 9.12
CA ILE A 155 -3.42 15.86 8.07
C ILE A 155 -3.20 17.35 8.32
N ASP A 156 -4.08 17.99 9.10
CA ASP A 156 -4.07 19.44 9.37
C ASP A 156 -3.32 19.79 10.66
N CYS A 157 -3.77 19.29 11.81
CA CYS A 157 -3.19 19.64 13.11
C CYS A 157 -2.10 18.68 13.60
N LYS A 158 -1.82 17.59 12.86
CA LYS A 158 -0.86 16.54 13.22
C LYS A 158 -1.12 15.86 14.56
N ALA A 159 -2.33 15.99 15.12
CA ALA A 159 -2.71 15.23 16.31
C ALA A 159 -2.78 13.74 15.98
N GLU A 160 -2.19 12.92 16.85
CA GLU A 160 -2.25 11.46 16.78
C GLU A 160 -3.69 10.97 16.89
N TYR A 161 -4.01 9.94 16.11
CA TYR A 161 -5.32 9.32 16.13
C TYR A 161 -5.24 7.89 16.69
N PRO A 162 -6.17 7.48 17.57
CA PRO A 162 -6.10 6.14 18.15
C PRO A 162 -6.23 5.02 17.11
N GLU A 163 -5.32 4.04 17.16
CA GLU A 163 -5.26 2.89 16.24
C GLU A 163 -6.59 2.12 16.18
N GLN A 164 -7.22 1.89 17.34
CA GLN A 164 -8.49 1.16 17.42
C GLN A 164 -9.63 1.87 16.69
N LEU A 165 -9.63 3.21 16.70
CA LEU A 165 -10.61 3.99 15.95
C LEU A 165 -10.31 3.95 14.46
N MET A 166 -9.03 3.99 14.06
CA MET A 166 -8.63 3.88 12.65
C MET A 166 -9.04 2.53 12.06
N LYS A 167 -8.74 1.43 12.77
CA LYS A 167 -9.15 0.08 12.37
C LYS A 167 -10.66 -0.04 12.21
N ARG A 168 -11.44 0.53 13.14
CA ARG A 168 -12.90 0.57 13.03
C ARG A 168 -13.34 1.31 11.77
N SER A 169 -12.86 2.54 11.56
CA SER A 169 -13.22 3.35 10.39
C SER A 169 -12.88 2.65 9.07
N ILE A 170 -11.69 2.04 8.95
CA ILE A 170 -11.30 1.27 7.76
C ILE A 170 -12.22 0.06 7.54
N ASN A 171 -12.57 -0.67 8.61
CA ASN A 171 -13.45 -1.84 8.50
C ASN A 171 -14.89 -1.47 8.12
N GLU A 172 -15.39 -0.36 8.62
CA GLU A 172 -16.75 0.14 8.37
C GLU A 172 -16.85 0.98 7.07
N GLY A 173 -15.70 1.30 6.44
CA GLY A 173 -15.65 2.15 5.25
C GLY A 173 -15.95 3.62 5.54
N GLU A 174 -15.75 4.06 6.79
CA GLU A 174 -15.97 5.43 7.24
C GLU A 174 -14.71 6.28 7.10
N VAL A 175 -14.90 7.58 6.88
CA VAL A 175 -13.80 8.55 6.81
C VAL A 175 -13.54 9.10 8.22
N PRO A 176 -12.41 8.75 8.87
CA PRO A 176 -12.06 9.23 10.20
C PRO A 176 -11.81 10.74 10.22
N ARG A 177 -12.22 11.37 11.31
CA ARG A 177 -12.13 12.82 11.55
C ARG A 177 -11.42 13.10 12.86
N CYS A 178 -10.57 14.12 12.86
CA CYS A 178 -9.82 14.51 14.04
C CYS A 178 -10.76 15.09 15.11
N SER A 179 -10.61 14.63 16.35
CA SER A 179 -11.39 15.13 17.50
C SER A 179 -11.06 16.58 17.89
N GLN A 180 -9.89 17.09 17.49
CA GLN A 180 -9.43 18.44 17.87
C GLN A 180 -9.83 19.51 16.85
N CYS A 181 -9.70 19.24 15.55
CA CYS A 181 -9.95 20.24 14.49
C CYS A 181 -10.95 19.80 13.41
N ASN A 182 -11.53 18.59 13.52
CA ASN A 182 -12.42 18.00 12.51
C ASN A 182 -11.78 17.78 11.12
N GLY A 183 -10.45 17.89 11.03
CA GLY A 183 -9.67 17.58 9.83
C GLY A 183 -9.70 16.08 9.49
N LEU A 184 -9.28 15.73 8.28
CA LEU A 184 -9.14 14.33 7.85
C LEU A 184 -7.96 13.67 8.59
N VAL A 185 -8.03 12.36 8.80
CA VAL A 185 -7.00 11.59 9.50
C VAL A 185 -6.58 10.41 8.65
N LYS A 186 -5.33 10.28 8.27
CA LYS A 186 -4.86 9.10 7.52
C LYS A 186 -3.76 8.36 8.29
N PRO A 187 -3.52 7.07 7.97
CA PRO A 187 -2.27 6.42 8.32
C PRO A 187 -1.08 7.26 7.85
N ASP A 188 0.05 7.13 8.53
CA ASP A 188 1.28 7.90 8.27
C ASP A 188 2.00 7.39 7.02
N ILE A 189 1.27 7.14 5.94
CA ILE A 189 1.78 6.84 4.60
C ILE A 189 1.97 8.17 3.88
N VAL A 190 3.11 8.34 3.22
CA VAL A 190 3.42 9.54 2.44
C VAL A 190 2.64 9.51 1.14
N PHE A 191 1.79 10.52 0.94
CA PHE A 191 1.08 10.72 -0.32
C PHE A 191 1.92 11.58 -1.27
N PHE A 192 1.64 11.52 -2.57
CA PHE A 192 2.15 12.50 -3.52
C PHE A 192 1.75 13.91 -3.08
N GLY A 193 2.70 14.83 -3.16
CA GLY A 193 2.57 16.19 -2.62
C GLY A 193 2.95 16.34 -1.14
N GLU A 194 3.19 15.25 -0.40
CA GLU A 194 3.72 15.31 0.97
C GLU A 194 5.25 15.19 1.02
N ALA A 195 5.84 15.74 2.08
CA ALA A 195 7.24 15.51 2.39
C ALA A 195 7.43 14.10 2.97
N LEU A 196 8.56 13.47 2.64
CA LEU A 196 8.99 12.24 3.31
C LEU A 196 9.23 12.48 4.80
N PRO A 197 9.22 11.43 5.65
CA PRO A 197 9.45 11.57 7.09
C PRO A 197 10.82 12.18 7.38
N GLU A 198 10.93 12.94 8.47
CA GLU A 198 12.19 13.54 8.92
C GLU A 198 13.29 12.48 9.09
N GLU A 199 12.92 11.30 9.59
CA GLU A 199 13.84 10.17 9.76
C GLU A 199 14.55 9.79 8.44
N PHE A 200 13.89 9.90 7.29
CA PHE A 200 14.54 9.67 6.00
C PHE A 200 15.71 10.64 5.79
N PHE A 201 15.49 11.93 6.03
CA PHE A 201 16.51 12.95 5.80
C PHE A 201 17.65 12.88 6.81
N LEU A 202 17.37 12.51 8.06
CA LEU A 202 18.38 12.30 9.10
C LEU A 202 19.31 11.13 8.77
N ASN A 203 18.80 10.10 8.08
CA ASN A 203 19.55 8.88 7.78
C ASN A 203 20.08 8.81 6.33
N ARG A 204 19.67 9.72 5.43
CA ARG A 204 19.97 9.61 3.98
C ARG A 204 21.46 9.58 3.62
N THR A 205 22.34 10.06 4.49
CA THR A 205 23.80 10.09 4.29
C THR A 205 24.51 8.86 4.87
N LEU A 206 23.82 7.98 5.61
CA LEU A 206 24.40 6.72 6.10
C LEU A 206 25.02 5.84 5.00
N PRO A 207 24.51 5.79 3.75
CA PRO A 207 25.17 5.06 2.67
C PRO A 207 26.61 5.52 2.40
N GLU A 208 27.01 6.75 2.76
CA GLU A 208 28.39 7.23 2.63
C GLU A 208 29.37 6.46 3.54
N GLN A 209 28.86 5.96 4.68
CA GLN A 209 29.62 5.24 5.70
C GLN A 209 29.57 3.72 5.51
N ALA A 210 28.66 3.23 4.66
CA ALA A 210 28.47 1.81 4.43
C ALA A 210 29.65 1.19 3.67
N ASP A 211 29.93 -0.07 4.00
CA ASP A 211 30.87 -0.90 3.26
C ASP A 211 30.22 -1.56 2.05
N LEU A 212 28.91 -1.80 2.11
CA LEU A 212 28.14 -2.43 1.06
C LEU A 212 26.74 -1.84 0.99
N CYS A 213 26.25 -1.61 -0.22
CA CYS A 213 24.86 -1.27 -0.47
C CYS A 213 24.17 -2.42 -1.20
N ILE A 214 23.03 -2.87 -0.69
CA ILE A 214 22.18 -3.87 -1.34
C ILE A 214 20.87 -3.20 -1.74
N VAL A 215 20.58 -3.19 -3.04
CA VAL A 215 19.34 -2.66 -3.61
C VAL A 215 18.49 -3.82 -4.12
N MET A 216 17.23 -3.93 -3.68
CA MET A 216 16.36 -5.04 -4.09
C MET A 216 14.95 -4.58 -4.47
N GLY A 217 14.40 -5.16 -5.54
CA GLY A 217 12.98 -5.05 -5.85
C GLY A 217 12.44 -3.61 -5.98
N THR A 218 13.21 -2.68 -6.54
CA THR A 218 12.79 -1.28 -6.72
C THR A 218 13.09 -0.79 -8.12
N SER A 219 12.24 0.09 -8.66
CA SER A 219 12.47 0.79 -9.92
C SER A 219 13.46 1.95 -9.80
N LEU A 220 13.75 2.41 -8.57
CA LEU A 220 14.49 3.66 -8.30
C LEU A 220 13.97 4.86 -9.12
N SER A 221 12.66 4.98 -9.29
CA SER A 221 12.06 6.08 -10.08
C SER A 221 11.53 7.25 -9.24
N VAL A 222 11.31 7.03 -7.94
CA VAL A 222 10.70 8.04 -7.05
C VAL A 222 11.78 8.73 -6.22
N GLN A 223 11.91 10.04 -6.40
CA GLN A 223 12.80 10.88 -5.59
C GLN A 223 12.14 11.27 -4.27
N PRO A 224 12.91 11.50 -3.19
CA PRO A 224 14.38 11.47 -3.12
C PRO A 224 14.99 10.07 -2.93
N PHE A 225 14.19 9.02 -2.75
CA PHE A 225 14.68 7.66 -2.46
C PHE A 225 15.62 7.12 -3.55
N ALA A 226 15.27 7.35 -4.82
CA ALA A 226 16.05 6.94 -5.98
C ALA A 226 17.52 7.45 -5.98
N SER A 227 17.81 8.53 -5.24
CA SER A 227 19.16 9.08 -5.12
C SER A 227 20.04 8.35 -4.09
N LEU A 228 19.47 7.56 -3.17
CA LEU A 228 20.21 6.92 -2.07
C LEU A 228 21.43 6.08 -2.54
N PRO A 229 21.35 5.26 -3.60
CA PRO A 229 22.51 4.49 -4.06
C PRO A 229 23.68 5.35 -4.57
N ALA A 230 23.47 6.63 -4.87
CA ALA A 230 24.52 7.55 -5.29
C ALA A 230 25.33 8.11 -4.12
N PHE A 231 24.76 8.12 -2.91
CA PHE A 231 25.47 8.51 -1.68
C PHE A 231 26.50 7.46 -1.23
N CYS A 232 26.46 6.24 -1.80
CA CYS A 232 27.52 5.26 -1.54
C CYS A 232 28.86 5.82 -2.02
N ARG A 233 29.88 5.78 -1.16
CA ARG A 233 31.24 6.22 -1.49
C ARG A 233 31.80 5.50 -2.72
N ASP A 234 32.72 6.14 -3.42
CA ASP A 234 33.44 5.50 -4.50
C ASP A 234 34.25 4.30 -3.99
N GLY A 235 34.23 3.20 -4.74
CA GLY A 235 34.87 1.93 -4.35
C GLY A 235 34.07 1.09 -3.34
N ALA A 236 32.97 1.59 -2.75
CA ALA A 236 32.04 0.71 -2.02
C ALA A 236 31.24 -0.13 -3.03
N PRO A 237 31.25 -1.47 -2.91
CA PRO A 237 30.44 -2.32 -3.76
C PRO A 237 28.95 -2.04 -3.60
N ARG A 238 28.20 -2.22 -4.69
CA ARG A 238 26.73 -2.16 -4.68
C ARG A 238 26.15 -3.37 -5.38
N VAL A 239 25.21 -4.04 -4.73
CA VAL A 239 24.54 -5.23 -5.28
C VAL A 239 23.12 -4.85 -5.66
N LEU A 240 22.72 -5.15 -6.89
CA LEU A 240 21.33 -5.07 -7.33
C LEU A 240 20.76 -6.48 -7.43
N ILE A 241 19.63 -6.75 -6.77
CA ILE A 241 18.82 -7.95 -6.98
C ILE A 241 17.43 -7.50 -7.44
N ASN A 242 17.17 -7.55 -8.75
CA ASN A 242 15.94 -6.98 -9.31
C ASN A 242 15.60 -7.61 -10.65
N MET A 243 14.36 -7.52 -11.10
CA MET A 243 13.97 -8.02 -12.43
C MET A 243 14.71 -7.30 -13.56
N GLU A 244 14.94 -6.00 -13.39
CA GLU A 244 15.53 -5.13 -14.40
C GLU A 244 16.65 -4.27 -13.81
N ARG A 245 17.55 -3.80 -14.67
CA ARG A 245 18.54 -2.79 -14.29
C ARG A 245 17.84 -1.46 -14.05
N VAL A 246 18.19 -0.80 -12.94
CA VAL A 246 17.54 0.43 -12.49
C VAL A 246 18.54 1.49 -12.03
N GLY A 247 18.14 2.76 -12.17
CA GLY A 247 18.95 3.91 -11.76
C GLY A 247 20.38 3.88 -12.34
N GLY A 248 21.36 4.23 -11.49
CA GLY A 248 22.79 4.16 -11.82
C GLY A 248 23.46 2.83 -11.46
N MET A 249 22.72 1.75 -11.25
CA MET A 249 23.32 0.45 -10.88
C MET A 249 24.00 -0.17 -12.10
N GLY A 250 25.21 -0.72 -11.95
CA GLY A 250 26.02 -1.26 -13.03
C GLY A 250 26.94 -0.24 -13.71
N SER A 251 26.94 1.01 -13.23
CA SER A 251 27.80 2.06 -13.76
C SER A 251 29.15 2.14 -13.07
N ARG A 252 29.33 1.45 -11.94
CA ARG A 252 30.58 1.43 -11.17
C ARG A 252 31.31 0.10 -11.33
N PRO A 253 32.65 0.08 -11.25
CA PRO A 253 33.43 -1.15 -11.40
C PRO A 253 33.05 -2.26 -10.41
N ASP A 254 32.63 -1.91 -9.20
CA ASP A 254 32.27 -2.85 -8.11
C ASP A 254 30.76 -3.07 -7.96
N ASP A 255 29.98 -2.69 -8.97
CA ASP A 255 28.55 -3.04 -9.01
C ASP A 255 28.38 -4.50 -9.44
N VAL A 256 27.52 -5.22 -8.72
CA VAL A 256 27.14 -6.61 -9.03
C VAL A 256 25.64 -6.67 -9.28
N LEU A 257 25.25 -7.10 -10.48
CA LEU A 257 23.85 -7.13 -10.90
C LEU A 257 23.33 -8.56 -10.97
N LEU A 258 22.26 -8.84 -10.24
CA LEU A 258 21.50 -10.08 -10.30
C LEU A 258 20.14 -9.77 -10.85
N LEU A 259 19.99 -10.01 -12.15
CA LEU A 259 18.74 -9.78 -12.85
C LEU A 259 17.84 -11.02 -12.76
N GLY A 260 16.64 -10.85 -12.21
CA GLY A 260 15.64 -11.90 -12.02
C GLY A 260 14.85 -11.74 -10.73
N ASP A 261 14.18 -12.82 -10.33
CA ASP A 261 13.35 -12.88 -9.12
C ASP A 261 14.16 -12.56 -7.85
N CYS A 262 13.59 -11.72 -6.98
CA CYS A 262 14.27 -11.24 -5.77
C CYS A 262 14.58 -12.38 -4.80
N ASP A 263 13.62 -13.25 -4.51
CA ASP A 263 13.80 -14.34 -3.55
C ASP A 263 14.81 -15.37 -4.06
N ALA A 264 14.80 -15.68 -5.36
CA ALA A 264 15.80 -16.54 -5.98
C ALA A 264 17.21 -15.92 -5.94
N GLY A 265 17.33 -14.62 -6.21
CA GLY A 265 18.59 -13.89 -6.11
C GLY A 265 19.13 -13.85 -4.67
N VAL A 266 18.27 -13.59 -3.70
CA VAL A 266 18.60 -13.60 -2.27
C VAL A 266 19.06 -14.99 -1.82
N ARG A 267 18.40 -16.07 -2.24
CA ARG A 267 18.87 -17.45 -1.94
C ARG A 267 20.26 -17.72 -2.51
N LYS A 268 20.54 -17.29 -3.74
CA LYS A 268 21.89 -17.41 -4.33
C LYS A 268 22.90 -16.64 -3.50
N PHE A 269 22.56 -15.44 -3.04
CA PHE A 269 23.47 -14.65 -2.22
C PHE A 269 23.70 -15.27 -0.84
N ALA A 270 22.64 -15.74 -0.18
CA ALA A 270 22.74 -16.49 1.06
C ALA A 270 23.58 -17.76 0.89
N ARG A 271 23.47 -18.46 -0.23
CA ARG A 271 24.33 -19.62 -0.55
C ARG A 271 25.80 -19.23 -0.65
N ALA A 272 26.13 -18.14 -1.36
CA ALA A 272 27.51 -17.64 -1.44
C ALA A 272 28.07 -17.25 -0.06
N LEU A 273 27.21 -16.74 0.83
CA LEU A 273 27.54 -16.43 2.21
C LEU A 273 27.63 -17.69 3.11
N GLY A 274 27.04 -18.81 2.69
CA GLY A 274 26.95 -20.03 3.48
C GLY A 274 25.79 -20.03 4.48
N TRP A 275 24.77 -19.20 4.26
CA TRP A 275 23.64 -18.97 5.17
C TRP A 275 22.29 -19.47 4.62
N GLU A 276 22.29 -20.20 3.51
CA GLU A 276 21.04 -20.66 2.84
C GLU A 276 20.11 -21.41 3.81
N GLN A 277 20.64 -22.33 4.60
CA GLN A 277 19.84 -23.09 5.58
C GLN A 277 19.31 -22.22 6.72
N GLU A 278 20.13 -21.31 7.25
CA GLU A 278 19.72 -20.36 8.30
C GLU A 278 18.60 -19.45 7.80
N LEU A 279 18.72 -18.96 6.56
CA LEU A 279 17.72 -18.12 5.91
C LEU A 279 16.39 -18.86 5.74
N GLU A 280 16.41 -20.09 5.25
CA GLU A 280 15.18 -20.89 5.07
C GLU A 280 14.50 -21.19 6.42
N LEU A 281 15.28 -21.49 7.47
CA LEU A 281 14.75 -21.71 8.81
C LEU A 281 14.13 -20.44 9.41
N LEU A 282 14.81 -19.31 9.24
CA LEU A 282 14.34 -18.00 9.69
C LEU A 282 13.06 -17.61 8.96
N TRP A 283 13.04 -17.72 7.62
CA TRP A 283 11.84 -17.50 6.84
C TRP A 283 10.72 -18.43 7.31
N GLU A 284 10.96 -19.72 7.52
CA GLU A 284 9.95 -20.67 8.00
C GLU A 284 9.43 -20.36 9.41
N SER A 285 10.19 -19.66 10.24
CA SER A 285 9.71 -19.19 11.55
C SER A 285 8.61 -18.12 11.44
N THR A 286 8.55 -17.39 10.32
CA THR A 286 7.49 -16.40 10.06
C THR A 286 6.18 -17.04 9.58
N ASN A 287 6.13 -18.37 9.43
CA ASN A 287 4.94 -19.07 8.97
C ASN A 287 3.88 -19.13 10.09
N PRO A 288 2.72 -18.46 9.96
CA PRO A 288 1.67 -18.48 10.97
C PRO A 288 1.10 -19.90 11.22
N GLY A 289 1.39 -20.87 10.32
CA GLY A 289 0.97 -22.27 10.45
C GLY A 289 1.95 -23.20 11.18
N LYS A 290 3.09 -22.75 11.71
CA LYS A 290 4.08 -23.65 12.34
C LYS A 290 3.59 -24.24 13.67
N GLU A 291 2.88 -23.46 14.46
CA GLU A 291 2.25 -23.93 15.71
C GLU A 291 1.06 -24.86 15.40
N ALA A 292 0.23 -24.55 14.39
CA ALA A 292 -0.87 -25.40 13.96
C ALA A 292 -0.42 -26.73 13.33
N ARG A 293 0.67 -26.74 12.54
CA ARG A 293 1.23 -27.95 11.91
C ARG A 293 1.91 -28.91 12.88
N ASN A 294 2.45 -28.42 14.00
CA ASN A 294 3.04 -29.30 15.01
C ASN A 294 1.97 -30.03 15.85
N THR A 295 0.71 -29.56 15.85
CA THR A 295 -0.43 -30.21 16.51
C THR A 295 -1.30 -31.07 15.59
N GLU A 296 -1.22 -30.92 14.27
CA GLU A 296 -2.03 -31.68 13.32
C GLU A 296 -1.16 -32.46 12.33
N VAL A 297 -0.80 -33.69 12.71
CA VAL A 297 -0.59 -34.75 11.72
C VAL A 297 -1.97 -35.24 11.27
N THR A 298 -2.57 -34.50 10.35
CA THR A 298 -3.80 -34.91 9.64
C THR A 298 -3.56 -34.68 8.14
N PRO A 299 -4.00 -35.58 7.24
CA PRO A 299 -3.54 -35.56 5.85
C PRO A 299 -4.00 -34.28 5.13
N SER A 300 -3.07 -33.65 4.41
CA SER A 300 -3.32 -32.40 3.70
C SER A 300 -4.41 -32.54 2.64
N GLN A 301 -5.38 -31.64 2.65
CA GLN A 301 -6.40 -31.52 1.61
C GLN A 301 -5.77 -31.37 0.22
N THR A 302 -6.36 -32.08 -0.74
CA THR A 302 -5.98 -32.10 -2.15
C THR A 302 -6.29 -30.77 -2.84
N ARG A 303 -5.63 -30.50 -3.96
CA ARG A 303 -5.79 -29.25 -4.74
C ARG A 303 -7.25 -29.00 -5.14
N ASP A 304 -8.03 -30.05 -5.39
CA ASP A 304 -9.44 -29.95 -5.76
C ASP A 304 -10.34 -29.54 -4.59
N GLU A 305 -9.98 -29.90 -3.36
CA GLU A 305 -10.73 -29.49 -2.17
C GLU A 305 -10.54 -28.00 -1.89
N ARG A 306 -9.30 -27.49 -2.04
CA ARG A 306 -9.02 -26.05 -1.91
C ARG A 306 -9.75 -25.21 -2.95
N LEU A 307 -9.76 -25.68 -4.20
CA LEU A 307 -10.48 -25.02 -5.29
C LEU A 307 -12.00 -24.98 -5.04
N ARG A 308 -12.57 -26.03 -4.45
CA ARG A 308 -14.00 -26.05 -4.09
C ARG A 308 -14.32 -25.07 -2.96
N ASP A 309 -13.49 -25.02 -1.93
CA ASP A 309 -13.67 -24.08 -0.81
C ASP A 309 -13.58 -22.62 -1.28
N GLU A 310 -12.67 -22.34 -2.22
CA GLU A 310 -12.50 -21.01 -2.80
C GLU A 310 -13.67 -20.61 -3.72
N ILE A 311 -14.16 -21.55 -4.54
CA ILE A 311 -15.38 -21.37 -5.34
C ILE A 311 -16.58 -21.11 -4.43
N GLU A 312 -16.75 -21.85 -3.34
CA GLU A 312 -17.86 -21.66 -2.41
C GLU A 312 -17.78 -20.30 -1.71
N ARG A 313 -16.58 -19.86 -1.35
CA ARG A 313 -16.35 -18.54 -0.75
C ARG A 313 -16.68 -17.41 -1.71
N LEU A 314 -16.17 -17.47 -2.95
CA LEU A 314 -16.46 -16.48 -3.99
C LEU A 314 -17.94 -16.45 -4.34
N THR A 315 -18.61 -17.60 -4.36
CA THR A 315 -20.05 -17.69 -4.60
C THR A 315 -20.85 -16.97 -3.51
N LYS A 316 -20.50 -17.18 -2.23
CA LYS A 316 -21.14 -16.46 -1.10
C LYS A 316 -20.91 -14.95 -1.17
N GLU A 317 -19.75 -14.52 -1.66
CA GLU A 317 -19.40 -13.11 -1.78
C GLU A 317 -20.12 -12.42 -2.95
N VAL A 318 -20.29 -13.13 -4.07
CA VAL A 318 -21.14 -12.71 -5.20
C VAL A 318 -22.60 -12.62 -4.76
N ASP A 319 -23.13 -13.63 -4.07
CA ASP A 319 -24.52 -13.61 -3.55
C ASP A 319 -24.76 -12.44 -2.60
N ARG A 320 -23.77 -12.13 -1.74
CA ARG A 320 -23.84 -10.96 -0.86
C ARG A 320 -23.84 -9.64 -1.65
N THR A 321 -23.04 -9.56 -2.71
CA THR A 321 -22.94 -8.37 -3.57
C THR A 321 -24.20 -8.17 -4.42
N LEU A 322 -24.77 -9.25 -4.95
CA LEU A 322 -26.04 -9.24 -5.66
C LEU A 322 -27.20 -8.88 -4.71
N GLY A 323 -27.19 -9.37 -3.47
CA GLY A 323 -28.16 -8.97 -2.44
C GLY A 323 -28.07 -7.48 -2.06
N ILE A 324 -26.87 -6.89 -2.10
CA ILE A 324 -26.66 -5.44 -1.94
C ILE A 324 -27.19 -4.66 -3.16
N SER A 325 -27.00 -5.20 -4.37
CA SER A 325 -27.53 -4.62 -5.61
C SER A 325 -29.06 -4.64 -5.65
N ASP A 326 -29.69 -5.74 -5.24
CA ASP A 326 -31.15 -5.86 -5.15
C ASP A 326 -31.74 -4.93 -4.08
N ALA A 327 -31.08 -4.82 -2.92
CA ALA A 327 -31.47 -3.88 -1.87
C ALA A 327 -31.32 -2.41 -2.31
N TYR A 328 -30.29 -2.11 -3.11
CA TYR A 328 -30.08 -0.80 -3.71
C TYR A 328 -31.14 -0.50 -4.79
N GLN A 329 -31.44 -1.45 -5.68
CA GLN A 329 -32.49 -1.31 -6.69
C GLN A 329 -33.89 -1.15 -6.07
N GLN A 330 -34.19 -1.88 -4.98
CA GLN A 330 -35.43 -1.70 -4.23
C GLN A 330 -35.51 -0.31 -3.57
N ARG A 331 -34.42 0.18 -2.96
CA ARG A 331 -34.38 1.54 -2.39
C ARG A 331 -34.53 2.62 -3.45
N VAL A 332 -33.89 2.47 -4.61
CA VAL A 332 -34.02 3.40 -5.74
C VAL A 332 -35.44 3.39 -6.28
N ARG A 333 -36.07 2.21 -6.45
CA ARG A 333 -37.49 2.11 -6.86
C ARG A 333 -38.44 2.74 -5.84
N GLN A 334 -38.25 2.47 -4.54
CA GLN A 334 -39.07 3.08 -3.49
C GLN A 334 -38.92 4.62 -3.45
N ASN A 335 -37.72 5.14 -3.67
CA ASN A 335 -37.49 6.59 -3.75
C ASN A 335 -38.11 7.21 -5.01
N LEU A 336 -38.06 6.53 -6.15
CA LEU A 336 -38.71 6.96 -7.39
C LEU A 336 -40.25 6.93 -7.27
N ASP A 337 -40.80 5.91 -6.61
CA ASP A 337 -42.25 5.77 -6.35
C ASP A 337 -42.77 6.79 -5.31
N GLN A 338 -41.95 7.18 -4.35
CA GLN A 338 -42.30 8.27 -3.42
C GLN A 338 -42.25 9.65 -4.11
N HIS A 339 -41.32 9.83 -5.06
CA HIS A 339 -41.22 11.07 -5.83
C HIS A 339 -42.37 11.24 -6.85
N SER A 340 -42.80 10.15 -7.51
CA SER A 340 -43.94 10.16 -8.43
C SER A 340 -45.27 10.41 -7.71
N ASN A 341 -45.51 9.73 -6.58
CA ASN A 341 -46.69 9.96 -5.74
C ASN A 341 -46.72 11.36 -5.09
N GLY A 342 -45.55 11.96 -4.84
CA GLY A 342 -45.42 13.34 -4.36
C GLY A 342 -45.73 14.40 -5.41
N LEU A 343 -45.43 14.12 -6.69
CA LEU A 343 -45.74 14.98 -7.84
C LEU A 343 -47.22 14.91 -8.23
N GLU A 344 -47.83 13.72 -8.23
CA GLU A 344 -49.28 13.56 -8.47
C GLU A 344 -50.13 14.20 -7.38
N LYS A 345 -49.73 14.08 -6.10
CA LYS A 345 -50.44 14.76 -5.00
C LYS A 345 -50.32 16.28 -5.06
N LYS A 346 -49.19 16.83 -5.51
CA LYS A 346 -49.02 18.28 -5.71
C LYS A 346 -49.86 18.79 -6.88
N ALA A 347 -49.89 18.09 -8.01
CA ALA A 347 -50.71 18.43 -9.18
C ALA A 347 -52.21 18.42 -8.86
N LEU A 348 -52.69 17.43 -8.10
CA LEU A 348 -54.10 17.34 -7.65
C LEU A 348 -54.50 18.45 -6.66
N THR A 349 -53.57 18.95 -5.83
CA THR A 349 -53.83 20.13 -4.96
C THR A 349 -53.77 21.47 -5.70
N GLU A 350 -52.96 21.61 -6.74
CA GLU A 350 -52.86 22.83 -7.55
C GLU A 350 -54.04 23.00 -8.53
N GLU A 351 -54.56 21.91 -9.10
CA GLU A 351 -55.80 21.94 -9.90
C GLU A 351 -57.04 22.22 -9.04
N ARG A 352 -57.12 21.70 -7.81
CA ARG A 352 -58.21 22.03 -6.87
C ARG A 352 -58.16 23.48 -6.38
N ARG A 353 -56.98 24.10 -6.26
CA ARG A 353 -56.84 25.52 -5.92
C ARG A 353 -57.19 26.45 -7.08
N ARG A 354 -56.87 26.09 -8.32
CA ARG A 354 -57.23 26.89 -9.52
C ARG A 354 -58.72 26.89 -9.86
N SER A 355 -59.49 25.90 -9.40
CA SER A 355 -60.94 25.83 -9.66
C SER A 355 -61.79 26.77 -8.79
N TYR A 356 -61.25 27.45 -7.78
CA TYR A 356 -62.03 28.27 -6.83
C TYR A 356 -61.78 29.78 -6.88
N GLU A 357 -60.85 30.27 -7.70
CA GLU A 357 -60.58 31.72 -7.83
C GLU A 357 -60.98 32.31 -9.20
N GLY A 358 -61.33 31.48 -10.20
CA GLY A 358 -61.55 31.91 -11.58
C GLY A 358 -62.96 32.40 -11.97
N LEU A 359 -63.97 32.33 -11.09
CA LEU A 359 -65.38 32.65 -11.43
C LEU A 359 -65.98 33.84 -10.66
N ALA A 360 -65.20 34.52 -9.83
CA ALA A 360 -65.69 35.67 -9.03
C ALA A 360 -66.01 36.93 -9.86
N HIS A 361 -65.63 36.99 -11.13
CA HIS A 361 -65.91 38.12 -12.01
C HIS A 361 -67.17 37.99 -12.88
N VAL A 362 -67.86 36.83 -12.86
CA VAL A 362 -68.97 36.53 -13.81
C VAL A 362 -70.35 36.49 -13.15
N PHE A 363 -70.46 36.25 -11.83
CA PHE A 363 -71.76 36.17 -11.14
C PHE A 363 -71.81 36.93 -9.80
N PRO A 364 -72.23 38.22 -9.80
CA PRO A 364 -72.23 39.08 -8.60
C PRO A 364 -73.30 38.76 -7.54
N HIS A 365 -74.21 37.81 -7.78
CA HIS A 365 -75.38 37.58 -6.93
C HIS A 365 -75.20 36.45 -5.90
N LEU A 366 -74.10 35.69 -5.96
CA LEU A 366 -73.79 34.64 -4.97
C LEU A 366 -73.06 35.17 -3.73
N ALA A 367 -72.72 36.46 -3.69
CA ALA A 367 -72.06 37.10 -2.55
C ALA A 367 -73.05 37.75 -1.58
N ARG A 368 -74.07 37.02 -1.13
CA ARG A 368 -74.86 37.43 0.04
C ARG A 368 -75.29 36.22 0.87
N GLU A 369 -75.13 36.39 2.18
CA GLU A 369 -75.61 35.57 3.30
C GLU A 369 -74.71 34.38 3.68
N LYS A 370 -74.27 34.18 4.93
CA LYS A 370 -74.80 34.62 6.23
C LYS A 370 -73.69 34.75 7.29
N LYS A 371 -73.91 35.72 8.17
CA LYS A 371 -73.20 35.99 9.42
C LYS A 371 -73.13 34.74 10.32
N LYS A 372 -72.08 34.73 11.17
CA LYS A 372 -71.86 33.94 12.39
C LYS A 372 -73.15 33.68 13.21
N PRO A 373 -73.13 32.67 14.09
CA PRO A 373 -72.86 33.04 15.47
C PRO A 373 -71.74 32.23 16.15
N SER A 374 -71.04 32.94 17.01
CA SER A 374 -70.22 32.48 18.13
C SER A 374 -71.09 31.98 19.29
N ALA A 375 -70.66 30.93 19.97
CA ALA A 375 -70.96 30.51 21.37
C ALA A 375 -70.65 28.99 21.46
N ILE A 376 -69.97 28.41 22.45
CA ILE A 376 -69.43 28.78 23.77
C ILE A 376 -68.21 27.89 23.99
#